data_AF-A0A0P6X9C1-F1
#
_entry.id   AF-A0A0P6X9C1-F1
#
_cell.length_a   1.000
_cell.length_b   1.000
_cell.length_c   1.000
_cell.angle_alpha   90.00
_cell.angle_beta   90.00
_cell.angle_gamma   90.00
#
_symmetry.space_group_name_H-M   'P 1'
#
loop_
_entity.id
_entity.type
_entity.pdbx_description
1 polymer ?
#
loop_
_entity_poly.entity_id
_entity_poly.type
_entity_poly.pdbx_seq_one_letter_code
_entity_poly.pdbx_strand_id
1 'polypeptide(L)'
;MNILLAFVTGLTTGGLSCLAVQGGLLASSLAGQIEKDLQQSTAQSRKRSRQNPSAGSKPRLARPILVFLLAKLVAYTILGLFLGWAGQLLQLSPYMRAFLLIAVGIFMLGSALRMLNVHPIFRYFAFEPPPALRRWLRRKAGSSADSPLLTPALLGAVTVLIPCGVTQVMMAAALATGDPLQSAALMFAFTLGTSPLFFAVAYFTTQIGARLERYFMRFVAIVVLLLAIVTIDSGIALAGSPVSLTRWFNQQLMGNVQPGLVDYQPLEGGNSPDQVITIRVQNYGYEPTFIRAEAGVPTRLRLISKDVYSCALAFTVPSLGIQELLKPTGITEIEIQPQQEGTRLAFSCSMGMYGGVILFEDM
;
A
#
# COMPACT_ATOMS: atom_id res chain seq x y z
N MET A 1 12.98 8.66 2.50
CA MET A 1 12.40 8.19 1.22
C MET A 1 12.43 9.33 0.21
N ASN A 2 12.79 9.10 -1.05
CA ASN A 2 12.74 10.16 -2.08
C ASN A 2 11.29 10.51 -2.41
N ILE A 3 10.91 11.79 -2.28
CA ILE A 3 9.57 12.32 -2.61
C ILE A 3 9.18 12.00 -4.06
N LEU A 4 10.16 12.00 -4.96
CA LEU A 4 9.99 11.60 -6.36
C LEU A 4 9.49 10.15 -6.50
N LEU A 5 10.03 9.24 -5.70
CA LEU A 5 9.63 7.83 -5.72
C LEU A 5 8.22 7.66 -5.14
N ALA A 6 7.86 8.45 -4.13
CA ALA A 6 6.49 8.51 -3.63
C ALA A 6 5.49 8.97 -4.71
N PHE A 7 5.87 9.97 -5.50
CA PHE A 7 5.06 10.43 -6.62
C PHE A 7 4.92 9.38 -7.72
N VAL A 8 6.01 8.73 -8.14
CA VAL A 8 5.99 7.71 -9.19
C VAL A 8 5.21 6.47 -8.76
N THR A 9 5.37 6.02 -7.53
CA THR A 9 4.57 4.92 -6.96
C THR A 9 3.08 5.28 -6.87
N GLY A 10 2.76 6.54 -6.55
CA GLY A 10 1.40 7.07 -6.62
C GLY A 10 0.83 7.07 -8.03
N LEU A 11 1.61 7.49 -9.04
CA LEU A 11 1.17 7.54 -10.44
C LEU A 11 0.91 6.15 -11.05
N THR A 12 1.70 5.17 -10.63
CA THR A 12 1.67 3.81 -11.19
C THR A 12 0.78 2.89 -10.37
N THR A 13 1.37 2.12 -9.46
CA THR A 13 0.72 1.08 -8.68
C THR A 13 -0.34 1.65 -7.74
N GLY A 14 -0.05 2.80 -7.12
CA GLY A 14 -0.94 3.48 -6.19
C GLY A 14 -2.23 3.94 -6.85
N GLY A 15 -2.13 4.58 -8.01
CA GLY A 15 -3.28 5.10 -8.75
C GLY A 15 -4.23 3.98 -9.16
N LEU A 16 -3.71 2.88 -9.72
CA LEU A 16 -4.50 1.73 -10.15
C LEU A 16 -5.16 1.01 -8.97
N SER A 17 -4.38 0.71 -7.92
CA SER A 17 -4.88 0.02 -6.73
C SER A 17 -5.92 0.83 -5.97
N CYS A 18 -5.69 2.14 -5.82
CA CYS A 18 -6.66 2.99 -5.13
C CYS A 18 -7.90 3.27 -5.98
N LEU A 19 -7.79 3.39 -7.31
CA LEU A 19 -8.98 3.49 -8.17
C LEU A 19 -9.85 2.25 -8.10
N ALA A 20 -9.23 1.08 -8.04
CA ALA A 20 -9.93 -0.19 -7.93
C ALA A 20 -10.86 -0.23 -6.69
N VAL A 21 -10.40 0.32 -5.57
CA VAL A 21 -11.17 0.33 -4.31
C VAL A 21 -12.07 1.56 -4.18
N GLN A 22 -11.55 2.75 -4.47
CA GLN A 22 -12.20 4.04 -4.21
C GLN A 22 -12.99 4.57 -5.41
N GLY A 23 -12.77 4.04 -6.62
CA GLY A 23 -13.43 4.46 -7.85
C GLY A 23 -14.94 4.27 -7.81
N GLY A 24 -15.43 3.22 -7.13
CA GLY A 24 -16.87 2.99 -6.94
C GLY A 24 -17.56 4.08 -6.10
N LEU A 25 -16.86 4.65 -5.12
CA LEU A 25 -17.38 5.76 -4.31
C LEU A 25 -17.51 7.03 -5.16
N LEU A 26 -16.48 7.33 -5.94
CA LEU A 26 -16.51 8.45 -6.87
C LEU A 26 -17.61 8.29 -7.93
N ALA A 27 -17.73 7.10 -8.52
CA ALA A 27 -18.81 6.77 -9.46
C ALA A 27 -20.21 6.94 -8.84
N SER A 28 -20.42 6.48 -7.60
CA SER A 28 -21.70 6.64 -6.90
C SER A 28 -22.06 8.12 -6.62
N SER A 29 -21.06 8.96 -6.35
CA SER A 29 -21.26 10.39 -6.12
C SER A 29 -21.57 11.15 -7.39
N LEU A 30 -20.94 10.74 -8.50
CA LEU A 30 -21.20 11.28 -9.81
C LEU A 30 -22.58 10.85 -10.32
N ALA A 31 -23.01 9.60 -10.08
CA ALA A 31 -24.34 9.13 -10.47
C ALA A 31 -25.46 10.02 -9.90
N GLY A 32 -25.37 10.41 -8.63
CA GLY A 32 -26.34 11.32 -8.01
C GLY A 32 -26.29 12.77 -8.53
N GLN A 33 -25.16 13.22 -9.05
CA GLN A 33 -25.03 14.53 -9.71
C GLN A 33 -25.50 14.49 -11.17
N ILE A 34 -25.19 13.40 -11.88
CA ILE A 34 -25.65 13.13 -13.25
C ILE A 34 -27.18 13.10 -13.28
N GLU A 35 -27.81 12.44 -12.30
CA GLU A 35 -29.27 12.39 -12.20
C GLU A 35 -29.90 13.78 -11.97
N LYS A 36 -29.25 14.64 -11.17
CA LYS A 36 -29.67 16.04 -10.97
C LYS A 36 -29.45 16.91 -12.22
N ASP A 37 -28.32 16.76 -12.91
CA ASP A 37 -28.03 17.48 -14.16
C ASP A 37 -29.00 17.05 -15.28
N LEU A 38 -29.38 15.77 -15.33
CA LEU A 38 -30.43 15.27 -16.23
C LEU A 38 -31.81 15.84 -15.89
N GLN A 39 -32.19 15.90 -14.60
CA GLN A 39 -33.47 16.47 -14.15
C GLN A 39 -33.57 17.98 -14.42
N GLN A 40 -32.48 18.73 -14.19
CA GLN A 40 -32.44 20.16 -14.54
C GLN A 40 -32.48 20.36 -16.06
N SER A 41 -31.79 19.53 -16.84
CA SER A 41 -31.81 19.61 -18.31
C SER A 41 -33.20 19.28 -18.89
N THR A 42 -33.95 18.34 -18.30
CA THR A 42 -35.34 18.05 -18.72
C THR A 42 -36.32 19.14 -18.30
N ALA A 43 -36.19 19.72 -17.10
CA ALA A 43 -37.00 20.86 -16.65
C ALA A 43 -36.74 22.13 -17.48
N GLN A 44 -35.49 22.34 -17.90
CA GLN A 44 -35.09 23.50 -18.71
C GLN A 44 -35.41 23.29 -20.20
N SER A 45 -35.37 22.04 -20.72
CA SER A 45 -35.81 21.70 -22.08
C SER A 45 -37.29 22.03 -22.33
N ARG A 46 -38.17 21.82 -21.33
CA ARG A 46 -39.58 22.25 -21.41
C ARG A 46 -39.79 23.77 -21.47
N LYS A 47 -38.81 24.56 -20.99
CA LYS A 47 -38.90 26.04 -20.94
C LYS A 47 -38.13 26.74 -22.07
N ARG A 48 -37.29 26.02 -22.83
CA ARG A 48 -36.31 26.58 -23.79
C ARG A 48 -36.59 26.25 -25.26
N SER A 49 -37.85 25.97 -25.61
CA SER A 49 -38.32 25.79 -27.00
C SER A 49 -38.41 27.10 -27.82
N ARG A 50 -37.69 28.19 -27.46
CA ARG A 50 -37.88 29.47 -28.16
C ARG A 50 -36.66 30.36 -28.42
N GLN A 51 -35.42 29.93 -28.19
CA GLN A 51 -34.28 30.75 -28.66
C GLN A 51 -32.98 29.94 -28.84
N ASN A 52 -32.38 30.19 -30.01
CA ASN A 52 -31.18 29.67 -30.66
C ASN A 52 -30.15 28.82 -29.88
N PRO A 53 -29.55 27.81 -30.54
CA PRO A 53 -28.46 27.01 -30.00
C PRO A 53 -27.12 27.69 -30.29
N SER A 54 -26.45 28.23 -29.27
CA SER A 54 -25.04 28.58 -29.41
C SER A 54 -24.24 28.31 -28.14
N ALA A 55 -23.01 27.84 -28.38
CA ALA A 55 -21.86 27.75 -27.48
C ALA A 55 -21.79 26.56 -26.49
N GLY A 56 -21.16 25.48 -26.97
CA GLY A 56 -20.09 24.73 -26.29
C GLY A 56 -20.27 24.30 -24.83
N SER A 57 -21.04 23.25 -24.57
CA SER A 57 -21.06 22.58 -23.26
C SER A 57 -19.97 21.51 -23.15
N LYS A 58 -18.86 21.80 -22.44
CA LYS A 58 -17.94 20.80 -21.86
C LYS A 58 -17.51 21.24 -20.45
N PRO A 59 -17.27 20.33 -19.50
CA PRO A 59 -18.25 19.44 -18.87
C PRO A 59 -18.41 19.82 -17.38
N ARG A 60 -19.64 19.95 -16.89
CA ARG A 60 -19.93 20.25 -15.47
C ARG A 60 -19.43 19.16 -14.49
N LEU A 61 -18.96 18.02 -15.01
CA LEU A 61 -18.42 16.89 -14.25
C LEU A 61 -16.94 17.03 -13.82
N ALA A 62 -16.14 17.94 -14.42
CA ALA A 62 -14.74 18.09 -14.03
C ALA A 62 -14.56 18.74 -12.65
N ARG A 63 -15.44 19.69 -12.30
CA ARG A 63 -15.44 20.38 -10.99
C ARG A 63 -15.59 19.44 -9.80
N PRO A 64 -16.59 18.53 -9.75
CA PRO A 64 -16.73 17.61 -8.61
C PRO A 64 -15.56 16.61 -8.49
N ILE A 65 -14.97 16.18 -9.60
CA ILE A 65 -13.77 15.32 -9.59
C ILE A 65 -12.58 16.07 -8.97
N LEU A 66 -12.36 17.33 -9.35
CA LEU A 66 -11.30 18.16 -8.77
C LEU A 66 -11.50 18.39 -7.27
N VAL A 67 -12.74 18.68 -6.85
CA VAL A 67 -13.03 18.86 -5.41
C VAL A 67 -12.82 17.58 -4.62
N PHE A 68 -13.20 16.42 -5.16
CA PHE A 68 -12.90 15.12 -4.56
C PHE A 68 -11.38 14.90 -4.41
N LEU A 69 -10.61 15.16 -5.47
CA LEU A 69 -9.16 14.98 -5.48
C LEU A 69 -8.44 15.92 -4.52
N LEU A 70 -8.85 17.19 -4.46
CA LEU A 70 -8.30 18.16 -3.51
C LEU A 70 -8.63 17.78 -2.06
N ALA A 71 -9.86 17.36 -1.78
CA ALA A 71 -10.23 16.91 -0.44
C ALA A 71 -9.44 15.66 -0.03
N LYS A 72 -9.24 14.71 -0.95
CA LYS A 72 -8.38 13.54 -0.74
C LYS A 72 -6.93 13.94 -0.48
N LEU A 73 -6.36 14.86 -1.26
CA LEU A 73 -5.00 15.38 -1.11
C LEU A 73 -4.79 16.00 0.28
N VAL A 74 -5.71 16.86 0.72
CA VAL A 74 -5.65 17.53 2.02
C VAL A 74 -5.77 16.49 3.15
N ALA A 75 -6.75 15.59 3.07
CA ALA A 75 -6.97 14.57 4.10
C ALA A 75 -5.76 13.64 4.28
N TYR A 76 -5.14 13.19 3.19
CA TYR A 76 -3.96 12.32 3.23
C TYR A 76 -2.71 13.04 3.72
N THR A 77 -2.54 14.32 3.39
CA THR A 77 -1.43 15.14 3.90
C THR A 77 -1.54 15.33 5.41
N ILE A 78 -2.74 15.67 5.91
CA ILE A 78 -3.01 15.81 7.36
C ILE A 78 -2.76 14.47 8.07
N LEU A 79 -3.24 13.37 7.49
CA LEU A 79 -2.98 12.05 8.04
C LEU A 79 -1.49 11.72 8.06
N GLY A 80 -0.75 12.05 7.01
CA GLY A 80 0.70 11.87 6.94
C GLY A 80 1.45 12.63 8.04
N LEU A 81 1.03 13.86 8.32
CA LEU A 81 1.56 14.65 9.44
C LEU A 81 1.30 13.97 10.78
N PHE A 82 0.07 13.51 11.00
CA PHE A 82 -0.31 12.80 12.23
C PHE A 82 0.43 11.47 12.39
N LEU A 83 0.59 10.70 11.30
CA LEU A 83 1.35 9.45 11.26
C LEU A 83 2.83 9.69 11.53
N GLY A 84 3.45 10.73 10.95
CA GLY A 84 4.85 11.05 11.23
C GLY A 84 5.07 11.46 12.68
N TRP A 85 4.15 12.22 13.26
CA TRP A 85 4.16 12.56 14.68
C TRP A 85 3.98 11.33 15.58
N ALA A 86 3.02 10.47 15.27
CA ALA A 86 2.82 9.22 15.99
C ALA A 86 4.01 8.25 15.83
N GLY A 87 4.69 8.30 14.68
CA GLY A 87 5.89 7.52 14.38
C GLY A 87 7.08 7.84 15.30
N GLN A 88 7.15 9.06 15.84
CA GLN A 88 8.13 9.43 16.86
C GLN A 88 7.91 8.68 18.18
N LEU A 89 6.66 8.33 18.49
CA LEU A 89 6.28 7.66 19.74
C LEU A 89 6.13 6.14 19.59
N LEU A 90 5.90 5.64 18.36
CA LEU A 90 5.48 4.26 18.11
C LEU A 90 6.54 3.48 17.33
N GLN A 91 7.44 2.81 18.04
CA GLN A 91 8.15 1.64 17.50
C GLN A 91 7.18 0.46 17.40
N LEU A 92 6.26 0.49 16.43
CA LEU A 92 5.34 -0.62 16.17
C LEU A 92 6.14 -1.91 15.95
N SER A 93 5.93 -2.89 16.83
CA SER A 93 6.60 -4.19 16.74
C SER A 93 6.27 -4.88 15.40
N PRO A 94 7.18 -5.73 14.88
CA PRO A 94 6.95 -6.42 13.61
C PRO A 94 5.67 -7.25 13.64
N TYR A 95 5.36 -7.84 14.80
CA TYR A 95 4.17 -8.63 15.04
C TYR A 95 2.87 -7.84 14.94
N MET A 96 2.83 -6.61 15.45
CA MET A 96 1.63 -5.76 15.35
C MET A 96 1.38 -5.34 13.89
N ARG A 97 2.45 -5.02 13.15
CA ARG A 97 2.36 -4.72 11.71
C ARG A 97 1.92 -5.94 10.91
N ALA A 98 2.47 -7.12 11.22
CA ALA A 98 2.10 -8.38 10.60
C ALA A 98 0.60 -8.68 10.78
N PHE A 99 0.10 -8.62 12.03
CA PHE A 99 -1.30 -8.84 12.33
C PHE A 99 -2.23 -7.88 11.56
N LEU A 100 -1.88 -6.60 11.53
CA LEU A 100 -2.67 -5.57 10.85
C LEU A 100 -2.69 -5.77 9.33
N LEU A 101 -1.55 -6.13 8.71
CA LEU A 101 -1.46 -6.46 7.28
C LEU A 101 -2.28 -7.71 6.94
N ILE A 102 -2.24 -8.75 7.77
CA ILE A 102 -3.04 -9.97 7.56
C ILE A 102 -4.53 -9.65 7.65
N ALA A 103 -4.97 -8.92 8.68
CA ALA A 103 -6.37 -8.55 8.87
C ALA A 103 -6.91 -7.73 7.69
N VAL A 104 -6.11 -6.77 7.22
CA VAL A 104 -6.39 -5.97 6.02
C VAL A 104 -6.47 -6.82 4.77
N GLY A 105 -5.50 -7.73 4.58
CA GLY A 105 -5.45 -8.61 3.42
C GLY A 105 -6.68 -9.50 3.33
N ILE A 106 -7.14 -10.05 4.47
CA ILE A 106 -8.40 -10.82 4.57
C ILE A 106 -9.61 -9.95 4.20
N PHE A 107 -9.66 -8.71 4.67
CA PHE A 107 -10.74 -7.78 4.32
C PHE A 107 -10.75 -7.42 2.83
N MET A 108 -9.58 -7.17 2.23
CA MET A 108 -9.43 -6.94 0.79
C MET A 108 -9.85 -8.16 -0.02
N LEU A 109 -9.49 -9.37 0.44
CA LEU A 109 -9.88 -10.63 -0.17
C LEU A 109 -11.42 -10.77 -0.17
N GLY A 110 -12.07 -10.59 0.98
CA GLY A 110 -13.53 -10.61 1.08
C GLY A 110 -14.21 -9.57 0.18
N SER A 111 -13.65 -8.36 0.11
CA SER A 111 -14.14 -7.29 -0.77
C SER A 111 -14.02 -7.62 -2.26
N ALA A 112 -12.91 -8.25 -2.67
CA ALA A 112 -12.69 -8.70 -4.04
C ALA A 112 -13.64 -9.83 -4.44
N LEU A 113 -13.81 -10.86 -3.59
CA LEU A 113 -14.74 -11.97 -3.86
C LEU A 113 -16.20 -11.50 -3.94
N ARG A 114 -16.56 -10.47 -3.16
CA ARG A 114 -17.86 -9.80 -3.28
C ARG A 114 -18.03 -9.13 -4.64
N MET A 115 -17.02 -8.44 -5.17
CA MET A 115 -17.07 -7.82 -6.51
C MET A 115 -17.16 -8.87 -7.63
N LEU A 116 -16.53 -10.04 -7.46
CA LEU A 116 -16.69 -11.17 -8.39
C LEU A 116 -18.04 -11.90 -8.23
N ASN A 117 -18.81 -11.60 -7.17
CA ASN A 117 -20.11 -12.19 -6.87
C ASN A 117 -20.06 -13.72 -6.77
N VAL A 118 -18.96 -14.26 -6.21
CA VAL A 118 -18.68 -15.71 -6.16
C VAL A 118 -19.62 -16.44 -5.20
N HIS A 119 -19.90 -15.84 -4.03
CA HIS A 119 -20.77 -16.46 -3.02
C HIS A 119 -21.48 -15.40 -2.15
N PRO A 120 -22.75 -15.61 -1.73
CA PRO A 120 -23.51 -14.66 -0.92
C PRO A 120 -22.88 -14.32 0.44
N ILE A 121 -22.07 -15.23 0.99
CA ILE A 121 -21.37 -15.07 2.29
C ILE A 121 -20.45 -13.83 2.30
N PHE A 122 -19.86 -13.47 1.15
CA PHE A 122 -18.94 -12.34 1.04
C PHE A 122 -19.64 -10.98 1.07
N ARG A 123 -20.98 -10.94 1.09
CA ARG A 123 -21.71 -9.69 1.38
C ARG A 123 -21.48 -9.19 2.80
N TYR A 124 -21.15 -10.08 3.75
CA TYR A 124 -20.89 -9.69 5.14
C TYR A 124 -19.56 -8.95 5.33
N PHE A 125 -18.61 -9.13 4.41
CA PHE A 125 -17.33 -8.41 4.40
C PHE A 125 -17.45 -6.96 3.91
N ALA A 126 -18.66 -6.55 3.49
CA ALA A 126 -18.96 -5.16 3.26
C ALA A 126 -19.41 -4.52 4.57
N PHE A 127 -18.57 -3.66 5.15
CA PHE A 127 -19.04 -2.73 6.17
C PHE A 127 -20.00 -1.73 5.51
N GLU A 128 -21.27 -2.10 5.38
CA GLU A 128 -22.30 -1.15 5.03
C GLU A 128 -22.47 -0.20 6.22
N PRO A 129 -22.34 1.12 6.02
CA PRO A 129 -22.49 2.07 7.13
C PRO A 129 -23.86 1.86 7.78
N PRO A 130 -23.92 1.82 9.12
CA PRO A 130 -25.15 1.47 9.84
C PRO A 130 -26.30 2.36 9.37
N PRO A 131 -27.55 1.87 9.38
CA PRO A 131 -28.69 2.58 8.82
C PRO A 131 -28.87 3.98 9.41
N ALA A 132 -28.45 4.21 10.66
CA ALA A 132 -28.39 5.53 11.29
C ALA A 132 -27.38 6.46 10.60
N LEU A 133 -26.15 6.00 10.35
CA LEU A 133 -25.11 6.77 9.66
C LEU A 133 -25.49 7.00 8.20
N ARG A 134 -26.02 5.99 7.51
CA ARG A 134 -26.55 6.14 6.14
C ARG A 134 -27.70 7.16 6.09
N ARG A 135 -28.58 7.18 7.08
CA ARG A 135 -29.70 8.13 7.17
C ARG A 135 -29.20 9.53 7.54
N TRP A 136 -28.18 9.66 8.38
CA TRP A 136 -27.51 10.91 8.70
C TRP A 136 -26.77 11.49 7.49
N LEU A 137 -25.95 10.70 6.79
CA LEU A 137 -25.29 11.10 5.54
C LEU A 137 -26.30 11.50 4.48
N ARG A 138 -27.40 10.77 4.33
CA ARG A 138 -28.45 11.11 3.35
C ARG A 138 -29.22 12.37 3.71
N ARG A 139 -29.48 12.60 5.01
CA ARG A 139 -30.09 13.85 5.48
C ARG A 139 -29.14 15.03 5.28
N LYS A 140 -27.85 14.86 5.57
CA LYS A 140 -26.83 15.89 5.32
C LYS A 140 -26.65 16.14 3.81
N ALA A 141 -26.60 15.10 2.99
CA ALA A 141 -26.55 15.21 1.53
C ALA A 141 -27.86 15.76 0.92
N GLY A 142 -29.00 15.56 1.59
CA GLY A 142 -30.31 16.13 1.24
C GLY A 142 -30.47 17.58 1.69
N SER A 143 -29.89 17.98 2.82
CA SER A 143 -29.81 19.36 3.29
C SER A 143 -28.67 20.15 2.62
N SER A 144 -27.68 19.48 2.03
CA SER A 144 -26.66 20.03 1.13
C SER A 144 -27.18 20.21 -0.30
N ALA A 145 -28.50 20.28 -0.50
CA ALA A 145 -29.12 20.64 -1.76
C ALA A 145 -28.62 22.00 -2.31
N ASP A 146 -28.02 22.84 -1.47
CA ASP A 146 -27.44 24.13 -1.84
C ASP A 146 -25.95 24.09 -2.24
N SER A 147 -25.22 22.98 -2.03
CA SER A 147 -23.78 22.91 -2.36
C SER A 147 -23.39 21.60 -3.09
N PRO A 148 -23.49 21.55 -4.43
CA PRO A 148 -23.16 20.36 -5.23
C PRO A 148 -21.72 19.87 -5.07
N LEU A 149 -20.83 20.65 -4.46
CA LEU A 149 -19.40 20.35 -4.28
C LEU A 149 -19.08 19.67 -2.93
N LEU A 150 -20.01 19.68 -1.97
CA LEU A 150 -19.74 19.19 -0.61
C LEU A 150 -19.72 17.65 -0.54
N THR A 151 -20.58 16.98 -1.30
CA THR A 151 -20.62 15.51 -1.37
C THR A 151 -19.30 14.92 -1.92
N PRO A 152 -18.75 15.37 -3.06
CA PRO A 152 -17.44 14.93 -3.52
C PRO A 152 -16.32 15.22 -2.52
N ALA A 153 -16.33 16.38 -1.85
CA ALA A 153 -15.32 16.71 -0.85
C ALA A 153 -15.36 15.75 0.36
N LEU A 154 -16.56 15.48 0.88
CA LEU A 154 -16.73 14.59 2.04
C LEU A 154 -16.30 13.16 1.71
N LEU A 155 -16.66 12.66 0.52
CA LEU A 155 -16.22 11.34 0.08
C LEU A 155 -14.71 11.29 -0.13
N GLY A 156 -14.12 12.35 -0.67
CA GLY A 156 -12.67 12.50 -0.80
C GLY A 156 -11.96 12.40 0.55
N ALA A 157 -12.46 13.09 1.58
CA ALA A 157 -11.92 12.99 2.94
C ALA A 157 -12.09 11.60 3.56
N VAL A 158 -13.24 10.95 3.35
CA VAL A 158 -13.53 9.60 3.87
C VAL A 158 -12.66 8.52 3.21
N THR A 159 -12.05 8.79 2.05
CA THR A 159 -11.14 7.82 1.42
C THR A 159 -9.94 7.45 2.29
N VAL A 160 -9.55 8.30 3.25
CA VAL A 160 -8.53 7.98 4.27
C VAL A 160 -8.90 6.73 5.08
N LEU A 161 -10.18 6.51 5.36
CA LEU A 161 -10.67 5.34 6.10
C LEU A 161 -10.73 4.08 5.24
N ILE A 162 -10.55 4.21 3.92
CA ILE A 162 -10.59 3.10 2.97
C ILE A 162 -9.25 3.07 2.22
N PRO A 163 -8.13 2.80 2.93
CA PRO A 163 -6.83 2.78 2.30
C PRO A 163 -6.70 1.56 1.37
N CYS A 164 -6.10 1.75 0.20
CA CYS A 164 -5.70 0.65 -0.67
C CYS A 164 -4.35 0.08 -0.19
N GLY A 165 -4.02 -1.20 -0.50
CA GLY A 165 -2.79 -1.85 -0.02
C GLY A 165 -1.52 -1.01 -0.19
N VAL A 166 -1.36 -0.36 -1.34
CA VAL A 166 -0.22 0.55 -1.60
C VAL A 166 -0.23 1.77 -0.68
N THR A 167 -1.40 2.33 -0.40
CA THR A 167 -1.53 3.43 0.55
C THR A 167 -1.12 3.00 1.95
N GLN A 168 -1.45 1.77 2.37
CA GLN A 168 -1.11 1.30 3.72
C GLN A 168 0.39 1.14 3.91
N VAL A 169 1.09 0.65 2.90
CA VAL A 169 2.56 0.64 2.86
C VAL A 169 3.11 2.05 2.99
N MET A 170 2.50 2.99 2.28
CA MET A 170 2.96 4.36 2.28
C MET A 170 2.66 5.06 3.62
N MET A 171 1.55 4.75 4.27
CA MET A 171 1.24 5.15 5.65
C MET A 171 2.22 4.53 6.65
N ALA A 172 2.62 3.26 6.45
CA ALA A 172 3.63 2.60 7.27
C ALA A 172 5.02 3.21 7.07
N ALA A 173 5.39 3.57 5.83
CA ALA A 173 6.62 4.30 5.54
C ALA A 173 6.61 5.71 6.14
N ALA A 174 5.47 6.39 6.11
CA ALA A 174 5.28 7.68 6.80
C ALA A 174 5.41 7.54 8.32
N LEU A 175 4.87 6.48 8.93
CA LEU A 175 5.10 6.17 10.35
C LEU A 175 6.59 5.92 10.63
N ALA A 176 7.25 5.11 9.80
CA ALA A 176 8.66 4.75 9.98
C ALA A 176 9.63 5.91 9.78
N THR A 177 9.22 6.98 9.07
CA THR A 177 10.07 8.15 8.85
C THR A 177 10.29 8.95 10.14
N GLY A 178 9.32 8.93 11.08
CA GLY A 178 9.46 9.60 12.37
C GLY A 178 9.61 11.12 12.31
N ASP A 179 9.45 11.75 11.15
CA ASP A 179 9.45 13.21 10.98
C ASP A 179 8.10 13.66 10.40
N PRO A 180 7.29 14.45 11.13
CA PRO A 180 5.97 14.88 10.68
C PRO A 180 5.97 15.56 9.32
N LEU A 181 7.00 16.37 9.03
CA LEU A 181 7.05 17.18 7.81
C LEU A 181 7.43 16.32 6.60
N GLN A 182 8.40 15.42 6.74
CA GLN A 182 8.76 14.46 5.71
C GLN A 182 7.61 13.47 5.43
N SER A 183 6.91 13.02 6.47
CA SER A 183 5.75 12.12 6.33
C SER A 183 4.57 12.78 5.64
N ALA A 184 4.30 14.06 5.93
CA ALA A 184 3.31 14.86 5.22
C ALA A 184 3.69 15.04 3.74
N ALA A 185 4.95 15.39 3.44
CA ALA A 185 5.45 15.55 2.07
C ALA A 185 5.37 14.24 1.27
N LEU A 186 5.64 13.11 1.92
CA LEU A 186 5.57 11.77 1.34
C LEU A 186 4.13 11.40 0.96
N MET A 187 3.16 11.59 1.88
CA MET A 187 1.73 11.38 1.59
C MET A 187 1.19 12.34 0.53
N PHE A 188 1.61 13.60 0.57
CA PHE A 188 1.25 14.61 -0.41
C PHE A 188 1.70 14.19 -1.81
N ALA A 189 3.00 13.88 -1.99
CA ALA A 189 3.55 13.49 -3.29
C ALA A 189 2.92 12.20 -3.83
N PHE A 190 2.71 11.20 -2.95
CA PHE A 190 1.99 9.99 -3.32
C PHE A 190 0.57 10.29 -3.82
N THR A 191 -0.19 11.07 -3.06
CA THR A 191 -1.59 11.38 -3.39
C THR A 191 -1.69 12.24 -4.65
N LEU A 192 -0.76 13.17 -4.83
CA LEU A 192 -0.64 13.98 -6.05
C LEU A 192 -0.31 13.10 -7.26
N GLY A 193 0.54 12.08 -7.10
CA GLY A 193 0.80 11.06 -8.12
C GLY A 193 -0.44 10.26 -8.50
N THR A 194 -1.30 9.89 -7.55
CA THR A 194 -2.55 9.14 -7.87
C THR A 194 -3.60 9.99 -8.59
N SER A 195 -3.50 11.33 -8.49
CA SER A 195 -4.55 12.25 -8.93
C SER A 195 -4.78 12.28 -10.46
N PRO A 196 -3.75 12.33 -11.33
CA PRO A 196 -3.92 12.23 -12.78
C PRO A 196 -4.65 10.96 -13.21
N LEU A 197 -4.33 9.83 -12.59
CA LEU A 197 -4.95 8.54 -12.94
C LEU A 197 -6.43 8.52 -12.53
N PHE A 198 -6.73 8.97 -11.31
CA PHE A 198 -8.11 9.11 -10.83
C PHE A 198 -8.94 10.05 -11.71
N PHE A 199 -8.37 11.19 -12.10
CA PHE A 199 -9.04 12.14 -12.99
C PHE A 199 -9.32 11.53 -14.36
N ALA A 200 -8.31 10.88 -14.97
CA ALA A 200 -8.45 10.24 -16.26
C ALA A 200 -9.56 9.17 -16.24
N VAL A 201 -9.50 8.24 -15.28
CA VAL A 201 -10.48 7.14 -15.20
C VAL A 201 -11.87 7.67 -14.82
N ALA A 202 -11.99 8.60 -13.89
CA ALA A 202 -13.27 9.25 -13.58
C ALA A 202 -13.88 9.95 -14.80
N TYR A 203 -13.05 10.62 -15.58
CA TYR A 203 -13.50 11.29 -16.79
C TYR A 203 -13.93 10.29 -17.87
N PHE A 204 -13.12 9.26 -18.15
CA PHE A 204 -13.42 8.26 -19.17
C PHE A 204 -14.58 7.34 -18.79
N THR A 205 -14.73 6.97 -17.51
CA THR A 205 -15.86 6.13 -17.05
C THR A 205 -17.21 6.77 -17.32
N THR A 206 -17.30 8.11 -17.28
CA THR A 206 -18.55 8.82 -17.66
C THR A 206 -18.88 8.74 -19.15
N GLN A 207 -17.91 8.37 -19.99
CA GLN A 207 -18.08 8.21 -21.44
C GLN A 207 -18.23 6.74 -21.85
N ILE A 208 -17.99 5.80 -20.93
CA ILE A 208 -17.95 4.37 -21.21
C ILE A 208 -19.34 3.74 -21.02
N GLY A 209 -19.76 2.89 -21.96
CA GLY A 209 -21.03 2.16 -21.87
C GLY A 209 -21.03 1.05 -20.82
N ALA A 210 -22.23 0.71 -20.30
CA ALA A 210 -22.44 -0.23 -19.18
C ALA A 210 -21.84 -1.65 -19.38
N ARG A 211 -21.64 -2.08 -20.64
CA ARG A 211 -20.93 -3.35 -20.93
C ARG A 211 -19.46 -3.29 -20.54
N LEU A 212 -18.75 -2.23 -20.94
CA LEU A 212 -17.33 -2.07 -20.68
C LEU A 212 -17.06 -1.73 -19.20
N GLU A 213 -17.98 -1.03 -18.54
CA GLU A 213 -17.96 -0.84 -17.07
C GLU A 213 -17.94 -2.18 -16.32
N ARG A 214 -18.77 -3.15 -16.73
CA ARG A 214 -18.81 -4.49 -16.11
C ARG A 214 -17.49 -5.25 -16.27
N TYR A 215 -16.85 -5.19 -17.45
CA TYR A 215 -15.55 -5.82 -17.67
C TYR A 215 -14.45 -5.13 -16.85
N PHE A 216 -14.46 -3.80 -16.81
CA PHE A 216 -13.52 -3.02 -16.01
C PHE A 216 -13.62 -3.35 -14.52
N MET A 217 -14.83 -3.44 -13.96
CA MET A 217 -15.03 -3.81 -12.56
C MET A 217 -14.57 -5.23 -12.25
N ARG A 218 -14.72 -6.19 -13.18
CA ARG A 218 -14.17 -7.54 -13.03
C ARG A 218 -12.63 -7.55 -13.06
N PHE A 219 -12.03 -6.81 -13.99
CA PHE A 219 -10.58 -6.66 -14.07
C PHE A 219 -10.01 -6.07 -12.77
N VAL A 220 -10.60 -4.97 -12.32
CA VAL A 220 -10.30 -4.33 -11.03
C VAL A 220 -10.37 -5.33 -9.88
N ALA A 221 -11.43 -6.13 -9.82
CA ALA A 221 -11.61 -7.08 -8.73
C ALA A 221 -10.58 -8.23 -8.76
N ILE A 222 -10.16 -8.70 -9.94
CA ILE A 222 -9.07 -9.67 -10.09
C ILE A 222 -7.73 -9.07 -9.63
N VAL A 223 -7.44 -7.81 -10.00
CA VAL A 223 -6.22 -7.13 -9.54
C VAL A 223 -6.23 -6.97 -8.02
N VAL A 224 -7.34 -6.56 -7.41
CA VAL A 224 -7.47 -6.45 -5.95
C VAL A 224 -7.34 -7.82 -5.28
N LEU A 225 -7.87 -8.89 -5.89
CA LEU A 225 -7.71 -10.26 -5.41
C LEU A 225 -6.23 -10.66 -5.34
N LEU A 226 -5.47 -10.42 -6.40
CA LEU A 226 -4.03 -10.70 -6.44
C LEU A 226 -3.27 -9.87 -5.39
N LEU A 227 -3.59 -8.58 -5.28
CA LEU A 227 -2.99 -7.71 -4.26
C LEU A 227 -3.34 -8.15 -2.84
N ALA A 228 -4.55 -8.65 -2.59
CA ALA A 228 -4.96 -9.16 -1.29
C ALA A 228 -4.11 -10.38 -0.90
N ILE A 229 -3.89 -11.32 -1.82
CA ILE A 229 -3.05 -12.50 -1.60
C ILE A 229 -1.61 -12.08 -1.25
N VAL A 230 -1.04 -11.16 -2.03
CA VAL A 230 0.31 -10.62 -1.77
C VAL A 230 0.38 -9.92 -0.40
N THR A 231 -0.65 -9.15 -0.03
CA THR A 231 -0.70 -8.43 1.26
C THR A 231 -0.77 -9.40 2.45
N ILE A 232 -1.53 -10.49 2.33
CA ILE A 232 -1.59 -11.55 3.35
C ILE A 232 -0.21 -12.23 3.48
N ASP A 233 0.41 -12.58 2.35
CA ASP A 233 1.73 -13.23 2.35
C ASP A 233 2.82 -12.34 2.98
N SER A 234 2.83 -11.05 2.62
CA SER A 234 3.67 -10.03 3.24
C SER A 234 3.50 -9.97 4.76
N GLY A 235 2.26 -10.01 5.26
CA GLY A 235 1.98 -10.03 6.70
C GLY A 235 2.49 -11.30 7.38
N ILE A 236 2.32 -12.47 6.76
CA ILE A 236 2.85 -13.75 7.25
C ILE A 236 4.39 -13.75 7.26
N ALA A 237 5.03 -13.16 6.24
CA ALA A 237 6.47 -13.02 6.16
C ALA A 237 7.01 -12.12 7.28
N LEU A 238 6.34 -10.99 7.57
CA LEU A 238 6.69 -10.11 8.69
C LEU A 238 6.55 -10.77 10.06
N ALA A 239 5.63 -11.74 10.20
CA ALA A 239 5.49 -12.52 11.43
C ALA A 239 6.67 -13.50 11.66
N GLY A 240 7.61 -13.60 10.72
CA GLY A 240 8.74 -14.53 10.78
C GLY A 240 8.39 -15.96 10.37
N SER A 241 7.20 -16.19 9.80
CA SER A 241 6.80 -17.54 9.38
C SER A 241 7.62 -18.03 8.18
N PRO A 242 8.17 -19.25 8.23
CA PRO A 242 8.93 -19.84 7.13
C PRO A 242 8.05 -20.24 5.93
N VAL A 243 6.72 -20.12 6.04
CA VAL A 243 5.74 -20.65 5.09
C VAL A 243 5.13 -19.56 4.18
N SER A 244 5.94 -18.59 3.72
CA SER A 244 5.43 -17.58 2.78
C SER A 244 5.46 -18.12 1.34
N LEU A 245 4.32 -18.05 0.66
CA LEU A 245 4.14 -18.47 -0.74
C LEU A 245 5.06 -17.69 -1.67
N THR A 246 5.38 -16.43 -1.37
CA THR A 246 6.36 -15.66 -2.15
C THR A 246 7.78 -16.21 -2.03
N ARG A 247 8.16 -16.82 -0.89
CA ARG A 247 9.47 -17.48 -0.75
C ARG A 247 9.55 -18.77 -1.56
N TRP A 248 8.50 -19.59 -1.49
CA TRP A 248 8.42 -20.81 -2.29
C TRP A 248 8.34 -20.52 -3.79
N PHE A 249 7.53 -19.53 -4.19
CA PHE A 249 7.46 -19.08 -5.57
C PHE A 249 8.85 -18.60 -5.97
N ASN A 250 9.43 -17.55 -5.37
CA ASN A 250 10.74 -16.99 -5.75
C ASN A 250 11.85 -18.04 -5.87
N GLN A 251 11.83 -19.08 -5.03
CA GLN A 251 12.77 -20.21 -5.12
C GLN A 251 12.59 -21.08 -6.39
N GLN A 252 11.38 -21.18 -6.96
CA GLN A 252 11.08 -21.92 -8.19
C GLN A 252 11.25 -21.12 -9.48
N LEU A 253 10.85 -19.84 -9.54
CA LEU A 253 11.02 -18.98 -10.73
C LEU A 253 12.39 -18.30 -10.82
N MET A 254 13.13 -18.17 -9.71
CA MET A 254 14.58 -17.91 -9.73
C MET A 254 15.32 -19.24 -9.55
N GLY A 255 15.17 -20.13 -10.53
CA GLY A 255 15.94 -21.37 -10.59
C GLY A 255 17.44 -21.09 -10.49
N ASN A 256 18.09 -21.76 -9.55
CA ASN A 256 19.54 -21.73 -9.28
C ASN A 256 20.10 -20.42 -8.68
N VAL A 257 19.57 -19.96 -7.55
CA VAL A 257 20.43 -19.21 -6.61
C VAL A 257 21.32 -20.23 -5.90
N GLN A 258 22.57 -20.37 -6.37
CA GLN A 258 23.60 -21.07 -5.61
C GLN A 258 23.65 -20.46 -4.20
N PRO A 259 23.59 -21.27 -3.13
CA PRO A 259 23.77 -20.75 -1.78
C PRO A 259 25.11 -20.02 -1.75
N GLY A 260 25.10 -18.73 -1.43
CA GLY A 260 26.32 -17.98 -1.22
C GLY A 260 27.04 -18.61 -0.05
N LEU A 261 28.21 -19.22 -0.29
CA LEU A 261 29.11 -19.63 0.77
C LEU A 261 29.54 -18.35 1.50
N VAL A 262 29.28 -18.28 2.81
CA VAL A 262 29.82 -17.22 3.65
C VAL A 262 31.32 -17.46 3.71
N ASP A 263 32.11 -16.50 3.22
CA ASP A 263 33.56 -16.54 3.37
C ASP A 263 33.87 -16.32 4.86
N TYR A 264 34.18 -17.41 5.56
CA TYR A 264 34.65 -17.34 6.95
C TYR A 264 36.02 -16.68 6.94
N GLN A 265 36.08 -15.40 7.29
CA GLN A 265 37.35 -14.73 7.55
C GLN A 265 37.56 -14.71 9.07
N PRO A 266 38.39 -15.61 9.63
CA PRO A 266 38.83 -15.46 11.00
C PRO A 266 39.62 -14.15 11.08
N LEU A 267 39.21 -13.24 11.95
CA LEU A 267 40.01 -12.05 12.26
C LEU A 267 41.35 -12.51 12.83
N GLU A 268 42.43 -12.28 12.10
CA GLU A 268 43.78 -12.54 12.60
C GLU A 268 44.01 -11.72 13.87
N GLY A 269 44.08 -12.39 15.03
CA GLY A 269 44.57 -11.82 16.28
C GLY A 269 43.56 -11.53 17.40
N GLY A 270 42.33 -12.08 17.36
CA GLY A 270 41.36 -11.96 18.47
C GLY A 270 40.86 -13.32 18.97
N ASN A 271 40.85 -13.53 20.29
CA ASN A 271 40.37 -14.75 20.95
C ASN A 271 38.83 -14.92 20.92
N SER A 272 38.18 -14.68 19.78
CA SER A 272 36.78 -15.03 19.48
C SER A 272 36.60 -15.01 17.97
N PRO A 273 36.17 -16.11 17.31
CA PRO A 273 35.90 -16.10 15.89
C PRO A 273 34.57 -15.37 15.63
N ASP A 274 34.62 -14.05 15.43
CA ASP A 274 33.44 -13.29 15.01
C ASP A 274 33.03 -13.73 13.59
N GLN A 275 31.89 -14.40 13.46
CA GLN A 275 31.34 -14.80 12.17
C GLN A 275 30.71 -13.59 11.47
N VAL A 276 31.23 -13.18 10.30
CA VAL A 276 30.70 -12.02 9.56
C VAL A 276 29.88 -12.46 8.34
N ILE A 277 28.56 -12.23 8.39
CA ILE A 277 27.65 -12.52 7.28
C ILE A 277 27.40 -11.26 6.47
N THR A 278 27.79 -11.25 5.20
CA THR A 278 27.59 -10.08 4.31
C THR A 278 26.35 -10.23 3.43
N ILE A 279 25.43 -9.27 3.51
CA ILE A 279 24.19 -9.24 2.73
C ILE A 279 24.16 -7.95 1.91
N ARG A 280 24.11 -8.08 0.58
CA ARG A 280 23.88 -6.96 -0.34
C ARG A 280 22.39 -6.63 -0.39
N VAL A 281 22.08 -5.37 -0.13
CA VAL A 281 20.74 -4.81 -0.20
C VAL A 281 20.58 -4.14 -1.56
N GLN A 282 19.55 -4.52 -2.31
CA GLN A 282 19.27 -4.04 -3.66
C GLN A 282 17.83 -3.54 -3.77
N ASN A 283 17.53 -2.74 -4.80
CA ASN A 283 16.16 -2.23 -5.02
C ASN A 283 15.11 -3.33 -5.17
N TYR A 284 15.54 -4.50 -5.66
CA TYR A 284 14.69 -5.66 -5.94
C TYR A 284 14.92 -6.85 -5.00
N GLY A 285 15.68 -6.69 -3.92
CA GLY A 285 15.81 -7.75 -2.91
C GLY A 285 17.08 -7.74 -2.08
N TYR A 286 17.37 -8.89 -1.47
CA TYR A 286 18.58 -9.16 -0.70
C TYR A 286 19.37 -10.28 -1.36
N GLU A 287 20.70 -10.18 -1.34
CA GLU A 287 21.57 -11.19 -1.90
C GLU A 287 22.75 -11.47 -0.95
N PRO A 288 23.03 -12.73 -0.60
CA PRO A 288 22.25 -13.93 -0.92
C PRO A 288 20.93 -14.03 -0.12
N THR A 289 19.95 -14.79 -0.65
CA THR A 289 18.66 -15.04 0.02
C THR A 289 18.69 -16.26 0.95
N PHE A 290 19.68 -17.15 0.78
CA PHE A 290 19.88 -18.31 1.64
C PHE A 290 21.34 -18.40 2.06
N ILE A 291 21.56 -18.47 3.36
CA ILE A 291 22.87 -18.37 4.00
C ILE A 291 23.01 -19.54 4.98
N ARG A 292 24.15 -20.23 4.96
CA ARG A 292 24.53 -21.20 5.99
C ARG A 292 25.61 -20.60 6.86
N ALA A 293 25.46 -20.75 8.17
CA ALA A 293 26.27 -20.12 9.19
C ALA A 293 26.54 -21.12 10.33
N GLU A 294 27.68 -20.99 11.00
CA GLU A 294 28.08 -21.83 12.13
C GLU A 294 27.24 -21.48 13.36
N ALA A 295 26.72 -22.51 14.04
CA ALA A 295 25.96 -22.39 15.27
C ALA A 295 26.86 -22.08 16.47
N GLY A 296 26.31 -21.42 17.50
CA GLY A 296 27.03 -21.19 18.77
C GLY A 296 28.08 -20.07 18.77
N VAL A 297 28.38 -19.44 17.62
CA VAL A 297 29.33 -18.32 17.51
C VAL A 297 28.65 -16.94 17.41
N PRO A 298 29.22 -15.89 18.05
CA PRO A 298 28.78 -14.52 17.84
C PRO A 298 28.83 -14.14 16.36
N THR A 299 27.75 -13.53 15.85
CA THR A 299 27.62 -13.26 14.42
C THR A 299 27.38 -11.77 14.17
N ARG A 300 28.11 -11.19 13.23
CA ARG A 300 27.94 -9.81 12.76
C ARG A 300 27.32 -9.81 11.37
N LEU A 301 26.12 -9.24 11.24
CA LEU A 301 25.45 -9.03 9.96
C LEU A 301 25.94 -7.73 9.34
N ARG A 302 26.61 -7.82 8.19
CA ARG A 302 27.11 -6.68 7.42
C ARG A 302 26.22 -6.42 6.22
N LEU A 303 25.39 -5.38 6.31
CA LEU A 303 24.42 -4.98 5.29
C LEU A 303 25.05 -3.89 4.41
N ILE A 304 25.18 -4.17 3.11
CA ILE A 304 25.77 -3.24 2.13
C ILE A 304 24.67 -2.75 1.20
N SER A 305 24.37 -1.45 1.24
CA SER A 305 23.44 -0.79 0.32
C SER A 305 24.18 0.12 -0.65
N LYS A 306 23.73 0.13 -1.92
CA LYS A 306 24.20 1.07 -2.95
C LYS A 306 23.01 1.54 -3.78
N ASP A 307 22.68 2.83 -3.65
CA ASP A 307 21.58 3.49 -4.36
C ASP A 307 20.24 2.75 -4.26
N VAL A 308 19.92 2.28 -3.05
CA VAL A 308 18.68 1.57 -2.76
C VAL A 308 17.62 2.56 -2.30
N TYR A 309 16.45 2.51 -2.92
CA TYR A 309 15.30 3.38 -2.65
C TYR A 309 13.98 2.58 -2.61
N SER A 310 14.03 1.33 -2.18
CA SER A 310 12.87 0.44 -2.07
C SER A 310 12.61 0.03 -0.61
N CYS A 311 11.62 -0.86 -0.39
CA CYS A 311 11.36 -1.41 0.95
C CYS A 311 12.58 -2.06 1.58
N ALA A 312 13.54 -2.51 0.76
CA ALA A 312 14.73 -3.23 1.16
C ALA A 312 15.63 -2.46 2.15
N LEU A 313 15.53 -1.12 2.18
CA LEU A 313 16.23 -0.29 3.18
C LEU A 313 15.78 -0.54 4.62
N ALA A 314 14.54 -0.97 4.84
CA ALA A 314 14.09 -1.30 6.18
C ALA A 314 14.31 -2.80 6.41
N PHE A 315 15.43 -3.14 7.05
CA PHE A 315 15.83 -4.51 7.34
C PHE A 315 15.20 -4.97 8.66
N THR A 316 14.60 -6.15 8.65
CA THR A 316 13.88 -6.69 9.82
C THR A 316 14.24 -8.15 10.06
N VAL A 317 14.49 -8.50 11.33
CA VAL A 317 14.66 -9.87 11.81
C VAL A 317 13.65 -10.10 12.92
N PRO A 318 12.44 -10.61 12.62
CA PRO A 318 11.35 -10.67 13.59
C PRO A 318 11.67 -11.49 14.84
N SER A 319 12.34 -12.64 14.69
CA SER A 319 12.68 -13.54 15.81
C SER A 319 13.61 -12.93 16.85
N LEU A 320 14.43 -11.94 16.44
CA LEU A 320 15.33 -11.20 17.32
C LEU A 320 14.80 -9.81 17.68
N GLY A 321 13.62 -9.42 17.17
CA GLY A 321 13.06 -8.08 17.38
C GLY A 321 13.83 -6.95 16.69
N ILE A 322 14.75 -7.26 15.79
CA ILE A 322 15.60 -6.26 15.12
C ILE A 322 14.80 -5.57 14.01
N GLN A 323 14.77 -4.23 14.02
CA GLN A 323 14.27 -3.40 12.94
C GLN A 323 15.24 -2.24 12.72
N GLU A 324 15.93 -2.25 11.59
CA GLU A 324 16.92 -1.22 11.26
C GLU A 324 16.58 -0.55 9.94
N LEU A 325 16.69 0.79 9.92
CA LEU A 325 16.53 1.58 8.71
C LEU A 325 17.90 1.94 8.14
N LEU A 326 18.25 1.28 7.04
CA LEU A 326 19.52 1.44 6.36
C LEU A 326 19.57 2.76 5.58
N LYS A 327 20.79 3.31 5.44
CA LYS A 327 21.06 4.43 4.53
C LYS A 327 20.94 3.97 3.07
N PRO A 328 20.52 4.83 2.12
CA PRO A 328 20.45 4.50 0.69
C PRO A 328 21.74 3.94 0.10
N THR A 329 22.88 4.47 0.56
CA THR A 329 24.23 4.02 0.21
C THR A 329 25.08 3.98 1.47
N GLY A 330 25.69 2.84 1.78
CA GLY A 330 26.55 2.67 2.95
C GLY A 330 26.66 1.23 3.43
N ILE A 331 27.36 1.07 4.55
CA ILE A 331 27.49 -0.20 5.28
C ILE A 331 26.84 -0.02 6.65
N THR A 332 26.05 -1.00 7.08
CA THR A 332 25.48 -1.05 8.42
C THR A 332 25.78 -2.42 9.00
N GLU A 333 26.30 -2.45 10.22
CA GLU A 333 26.67 -3.69 10.91
C GLU A 333 25.76 -3.88 12.13
N ILE A 334 25.23 -5.09 12.27
CA ILE A 334 24.33 -5.47 13.36
C ILE A 334 24.89 -6.72 14.02
N GLU A 335 25.16 -6.66 15.31
CA GLU A 335 25.60 -7.82 16.08
C GLU A 335 24.39 -8.62 16.56
N ILE A 336 24.42 -9.93 16.31
CA ILE A 336 23.39 -10.86 16.78
C ILE A 336 24.00 -11.86 17.76
N GLN A 337 23.21 -12.23 18.76
CA GLN A 337 23.60 -13.22 19.75
C GLN A 337 23.84 -14.59 19.09
N PRO A 338 24.70 -15.45 19.66
CA PRO A 338 24.91 -16.81 19.19
C PRO A 338 23.57 -17.57 19.04
N GLN A 339 23.36 -18.19 17.88
CA GLN A 339 22.15 -18.94 17.58
C GLN A 339 22.39 -20.44 17.81
N GLN A 340 21.36 -21.15 18.25
CA GLN A 340 21.43 -22.60 18.44
C GLN A 340 21.44 -23.33 17.10
N GLU A 341 22.01 -24.54 17.08
CA GLU A 341 21.98 -25.43 15.91
C GLU A 341 20.53 -25.69 15.45
N GLY A 342 20.32 -25.71 14.14
CA GLY A 342 19.01 -25.88 13.51
C GLY A 342 18.14 -24.62 13.48
N THR A 343 18.61 -23.50 14.02
CA THR A 343 17.86 -22.24 14.01
C THR A 343 17.75 -21.68 12.59
N ARG A 344 16.52 -21.33 12.18
CA ARG A 344 16.22 -20.65 10.91
C ARG A 344 15.88 -19.20 11.18
N LEU A 345 16.84 -18.33 10.94
CA LEU A 345 16.68 -16.90 11.13
C LEU A 345 16.15 -16.26 9.84
N ALA A 346 14.84 -15.98 9.81
CA ALA A 346 14.22 -15.28 8.71
C ALA A 346 14.47 -13.77 8.81
N PHE A 347 14.93 -13.16 7.71
CA PHE A 347 15.01 -11.71 7.58
C PHE A 347 14.19 -11.22 6.38
N SER A 348 13.67 -9.99 6.47
CA SER A 348 12.86 -9.41 5.40
C SER A 348 12.90 -7.89 5.36
N CYS A 349 12.43 -7.31 4.26
CA CYS A 349 12.17 -5.89 4.17
C CYS A 349 10.92 -5.50 4.98
N SER A 350 10.71 -4.21 5.24
CA SER A 350 9.50 -3.69 5.92
C SER A 350 8.16 -4.14 5.32
N MET A 351 8.14 -4.55 4.04
CA MET A 351 6.96 -5.06 3.35
C MET A 351 6.86 -6.59 3.33
N GLY A 352 7.85 -7.33 3.83
CA GLY A 352 7.85 -8.80 3.81
C GLY A 352 8.00 -9.43 2.43
N MET A 353 8.09 -8.59 1.39
CA MET A 353 8.13 -8.99 -0.02
C MET A 353 9.50 -9.56 -0.41
N TYR A 354 10.57 -8.91 0.07
CA TYR A 354 11.93 -9.37 -0.14
C TYR A 354 12.49 -9.86 1.19
N GLY A 355 13.24 -10.95 1.16
CA GLY A 355 13.82 -11.52 2.36
C GLY A 355 14.70 -12.73 2.06
N GLY A 356 15.19 -13.32 3.13
CA GLY A 356 16.02 -14.51 3.09
C GLY A 356 16.00 -15.27 4.41
N VAL A 357 16.79 -16.33 4.47
CA VAL A 357 16.94 -17.19 5.64
C VAL A 357 18.41 -17.47 5.88
N ILE A 358 18.82 -17.32 7.13
CA ILE A 358 20.11 -17.79 7.64
C ILE A 358 19.82 -19.08 8.41
N LEU A 359 20.46 -20.17 8.01
CA LEU A 359 20.39 -21.46 8.66
C LEU A 359 21.67 -21.66 9.46
N PHE A 360 21.52 -21.86 10.77
CA PHE A 360 22.62 -22.14 11.68
C PHE A 360 22.79 -23.65 11.83
N GLU A 361 23.94 -24.19 11.46
CA GLU A 361 24.28 -25.62 11.51
C GLU A 361 25.67 -25.79 12.16
N ASP A 362 25.93 -26.97 12.69
CA ASP A 362 27.28 -27.35 13.13
C ASP A 362 28.10 -27.68 11.87
N MET A 363 29.16 -26.89 11.60
CA MET A 363 29.91 -26.95 10.34
C MET A 363 31.23 -27.73 10.43
#